data_AF-Q2JEE1-F1
#
_entry.id   AF-Q2JEE1-F1
#
_cell.length_a   1.000
_cell.length_b   1.000
_cell.length_c   1.000
_cell.angle_alpha   90.00
_cell.angle_beta   90.00
_cell.angle_gamma   90.00
#
_symmetry.space_group_name_H-M   'P 1'
#
loop_
_entity.id
_entity.type
_entity.pdbx_description
1 polymer ?
#
loop_
_entity_poly.entity_id
_entity_poly.type
_entity_poly.pdbx_seq_one_letter_code
_entity_poly.pdbx_strand_id
1 'polypeptide(L)'
;MGQVDGNPIFTIDFDFVGHELVVQRLDGERISFPLVAQSVASFYRRTFDALAALGIKIRLDHPHPCRPPARGPRARPGPAGRRSRLRRQRLPGRGLPGRGLPGRGLPGRGLPGG
;
A
#
# COMPACT_ATOMS: atom_id res chain seq x y z
N MET A 1 2.47 27.50 -2.29
CA MET A 1 1.85 27.04 -3.56
C MET A 1 2.09 25.54 -3.66
N GLY A 2 1.09 24.74 -4.04
CA GLY A 2 1.19 23.27 -4.05
C GLY A 2 2.05 22.76 -5.21
N GLN A 3 3.35 22.58 -4.95
CA GLN A 3 4.35 22.22 -5.95
C GLN A 3 5.29 21.16 -5.35
N VAL A 4 5.63 20.14 -6.13
CA VAL A 4 6.56 19.06 -5.75
C VAL A 4 7.66 19.02 -6.81
N ASP A 5 8.92 19.04 -6.39
CA ASP A 5 10.11 18.99 -7.26
C ASP A 5 10.13 20.02 -8.41
N GLY A 6 9.52 21.19 -8.19
CA GLY A 6 9.39 22.25 -9.18
C GLY A 6 8.23 22.08 -10.17
N ASN A 7 7.37 21.07 -9.99
CA ASN A 7 6.21 20.76 -10.82
C ASN A 7 4.91 21.03 -10.01
N PRO A 8 3.86 21.66 -10.56
CA PRO A 8 2.62 21.88 -9.81
C PRO A 8 1.93 20.55 -9.50
N ILE A 9 1.10 20.50 -8.46
CA ILE A 9 0.24 19.34 -8.18
C ILE A 9 -0.92 19.33 -9.20
N PHE A 10 -1.15 18.19 -9.84
CA PHE A 10 -2.19 18.01 -10.87
C PHE A 10 -2.82 16.61 -10.81
N THR A 11 -3.99 16.45 -11.42
CA THR A 11 -4.64 15.17 -11.72
C THR A 11 -4.76 14.97 -13.25
N ILE A 12 -4.90 13.70 -13.65
CA ILE A 12 -5.33 13.33 -15.00
C ILE A 12 -6.49 12.34 -14.82
N ASP A 13 -7.64 12.69 -15.38
CA ASP A 13 -8.89 11.97 -15.20
C ASP A 13 -9.49 11.59 -16.57
N PHE A 14 -10.03 10.37 -16.66
CA PHE A 14 -10.78 9.91 -17.84
C PHE A 14 -12.27 10.07 -17.57
N ASP A 15 -12.88 11.09 -18.16
CA ASP A 15 -14.33 11.25 -18.15
C ASP A 15 -14.93 10.38 -19.26
N PHE A 16 -15.39 9.19 -18.87
CA PHE A 16 -16.06 8.27 -19.80
C PHE A 16 -17.51 8.66 -20.15
N VAL A 17 -18.10 9.65 -19.45
CA VAL A 17 -19.45 10.15 -19.73
C VAL A 17 -19.38 11.31 -20.71
N GLY A 18 -18.45 12.25 -20.50
CA GLY A 18 -18.11 13.31 -21.45
C GLY A 18 -17.26 12.84 -22.64
N HIS A 19 -16.70 11.63 -22.57
CA HIS A 19 -15.71 11.09 -23.50
C HIS A 19 -14.46 11.98 -23.64
N GLU A 20 -13.93 12.51 -22.54
CA GLU A 20 -12.74 13.38 -22.52
C GLU A 20 -11.63 12.86 -21.59
N LEU A 21 -10.38 13.16 -21.94
CA LEU A 21 -9.29 13.20 -20.97
C LEU A 21 -9.20 14.61 -20.41
N VAL A 22 -9.18 14.72 -19.09
CA VAL A 22 -9.09 15.97 -18.35
C VAL A 22 -7.75 16.01 -17.62
N VAL A 23 -7.05 17.13 -17.71
CA VAL A 23 -5.88 17.43 -16.88
C VAL A 23 -6.20 18.69 -16.08
N GLN A 24 -6.10 18.61 -14.75
CA GLN A 24 -6.41 19.74 -13.87
C GLN A 24 -5.29 19.96 -12.85
N ARG A 25 -4.85 21.21 -12.69
CA ARG A 25 -3.94 21.63 -11.63
C ARG A 25 -4.70 21.99 -10.35
N LEU A 26 -4.02 21.89 -9.20
CA LEU A 26 -4.57 22.24 -7.89
C LEU A 26 -4.99 23.73 -7.76
N ASP A 27 -4.45 24.61 -8.61
CA ASP A 27 -4.83 26.03 -8.68
C ASP A 27 -6.12 26.28 -9.51
N GLY A 28 -6.71 25.23 -10.08
CA GLY A 28 -7.95 25.27 -10.85
C GLY A 28 -7.76 25.29 -12.36
N GLU A 29 -6.54 25.51 -12.88
CA GLU A 29 -6.31 25.54 -14.32
C GLU A 29 -6.51 24.14 -14.94
N ARG A 30 -7.33 24.05 -15.99
CA ARG A 30 -7.78 22.78 -16.60
C ARG A 30 -7.66 22.83 -18.13
N ILE A 31 -7.17 21.75 -18.70
CA ILE A 31 -7.24 21.45 -20.14
C ILE A 31 -7.94 20.10 -20.30
N SER A 32 -8.84 19.97 -21.28
CA SER A 32 -9.39 18.67 -21.67
C SER A 32 -9.40 18.48 -23.18
N PHE A 33 -9.50 17.22 -23.61
CA PHE A 33 -9.66 16.89 -25.02
C PHE A 33 -10.43 15.56 -25.21
N PRO A 34 -11.15 15.40 -26.34
CA PRO A 34 -11.97 14.21 -26.56
C PRO A 34 -11.15 12.94 -26.82
N LEU A 35 -11.63 11.83 -26.25
CA LEU A 35 -11.14 10.45 -26.38
C LEU A 35 -11.60 9.82 -27.70
N VAL A 36 -11.23 10.46 -28.81
CA VAL A 36 -11.49 9.94 -30.16
C VAL A 36 -10.65 8.71 -30.49
N ALA A 37 -11.13 7.88 -31.42
CA ALA A 37 -10.36 6.79 -31.98
C ALA A 37 -9.11 7.33 -32.71
N GLN A 38 -7.93 6.99 -32.19
CA GLN A 38 -6.64 7.44 -32.70
C GLN A 38 -5.53 6.44 -32.35
N SER A 39 -4.34 6.61 -32.92
CA SER A 39 -3.19 5.78 -32.53
C SER A 39 -2.73 6.08 -31.09
N VAL A 40 -2.15 5.08 -30.41
CA VAL A 40 -1.54 5.28 -29.08
C VAL A 40 -0.47 6.36 -29.11
N ALA A 41 0.29 6.49 -30.20
CA ALA A 41 1.29 7.55 -30.37
C ALA A 41 0.66 8.95 -30.46
N SER A 42 -0.47 9.09 -31.18
CA SER A 42 -1.24 10.34 -31.28
C SER A 42 -1.78 10.75 -29.90
N PHE A 43 -2.39 9.80 -29.18
CA PHE A 43 -2.88 10.02 -27.83
C PHE A 43 -1.76 10.40 -26.85
N TYR A 44 -0.65 9.66 -26.87
CA TYR A 44 0.54 9.95 -26.05
C TYR A 44 1.04 11.38 -26.28
N ARG A 45 1.23 11.78 -27.55
CA ARG A 45 1.67 13.15 -27.87
C ARG A 45 0.70 14.19 -27.34
N ARG A 46 -0.60 14.03 -27.61
CA ARG A 46 -1.64 14.99 -27.17
C ARG A 46 -1.71 15.14 -25.65
N THR A 47 -1.52 14.05 -24.91
CA THR A 47 -1.43 14.06 -23.44
C THR A 47 -0.19 14.83 -22.97
N PHE A 48 0.98 14.61 -23.58
CA PHE A 48 2.20 15.35 -23.23
C PHE A 48 2.14 16.83 -23.63
N ASP A 49 1.51 17.16 -24.76
CA ASP A 49 1.29 18.54 -25.21
C ASP A 49 0.35 19.29 -24.22
N ALA A 50 -0.71 18.64 -23.72
CA ALA A 50 -1.60 19.22 -22.70
C ALA A 50 -0.88 19.44 -21.36
N LEU A 51 -0.01 18.51 -20.94
CA LEU A 51 0.78 18.63 -19.73
C LEU A 51 1.81 19.77 -19.87
N ALA A 52 2.50 19.87 -21.01
CA ALA A 52 3.42 20.97 -21.30
C ALA A 52 2.72 22.34 -21.33
N ALA A 53 1.50 22.42 -21.87
CA ALA A 53 0.69 23.65 -21.89
C ALA A 53 0.32 24.13 -20.47
N LEU A 54 0.08 23.22 -19.53
CA LEU A 54 -0.13 23.52 -18.10
C LEU A 54 1.19 23.80 -17.34
N GLY A 55 2.33 23.88 -18.03
CA GLY A 55 3.65 24.08 -17.42
C GLY A 55 4.24 22.84 -16.72
N ILE A 56 3.62 21.67 -16.89
CA ILE A 56 3.99 20.43 -16.20
C ILE A 56 5.18 19.78 -16.92
N LYS A 57 6.33 19.73 -16.22
CA LYS A 57 7.59 19.19 -16.75
C LYS A 57 7.75 17.73 -16.35
N ILE A 58 7.60 16.83 -17.33
CA ILE A 58 7.67 15.39 -17.09
C ILE A 58 9.04 14.85 -17.49
N ARG A 59 9.69 14.13 -16.58
CA ARG A 59 10.83 13.26 -16.87
C ARG A 59 10.40 11.82 -16.65
N LEU A 60 10.40 11.03 -17.71
CA LEU A 60 10.23 9.58 -17.64
C LEU A 60 11.62 8.93 -17.59
N ASP A 61 12.04 8.44 -16.44
CA ASP A 61 13.33 7.73 -16.33
C ASP A 61 13.34 6.44 -17.17
N HIS A 62 12.17 5.83 -17.35
CA HIS A 62 11.97 4.60 -18.12
C HIS A 62 10.85 4.82 -19.16
N PRO A 63 11.16 5.36 -20.36
CA PRO A 63 10.17 5.69 -21.39
C PRO A 63 9.64 4.49 -22.19
N HIS A 64 9.96 3.27 -21.76
CA HIS A 64 9.48 2.02 -22.32
C HIS A 64 8.30 1.49 -21.48
N PRO A 65 7.34 0.74 -22.07
CA PRO A 65 6.19 0.24 -21.32
C PRO A 65 6.60 -0.55 -20.08
N CYS A 66 5.92 -0.30 -18.95
CA CYS A 66 6.18 -0.99 -17.70
C CYS A 66 6.13 -2.51 -17.89
N ARG A 67 7.31 -3.15 -17.89
CA ARG A 67 7.42 -4.59 -18.05
C ARG A 67 6.70 -5.26 -16.87
N PRO A 68 5.74 -6.18 -17.11
CA PRO A 68 5.12 -6.92 -16.03
C PRO A 68 6.20 -7.72 -15.28
N PRO A 69 6.07 -7.91 -13.95
CA PRO A 69 7.07 -8.62 -13.17
C PRO A 69 7.33 -9.98 -13.80
N ALA A 70 8.61 -10.35 -13.93
CA ALA A 70 8.98 -11.63 -14.51
C ALA A 70 8.28 -12.73 -13.71
N ARG A 71 7.45 -13.54 -14.39
CA ARG A 71 6.75 -14.66 -13.77
C ARG A 71 7.80 -15.70 -13.37
N GLY A 72 8.31 -15.57 -12.15
CA GLY A 72 9.28 -16.48 -11.58
C GLY A 72 8.76 -17.92 -11.67
N PRO A 73 9.66 -18.93 -11.67
CA PRO A 73 9.24 -20.32 -11.74
C PRO A 73 8.21 -20.59 -10.64
N ARG A 74 7.03 -21.09 -11.05
CA ARG A 74 5.95 -21.46 -10.12
C ARG A 74 6.58 -22.31 -9.02
N ALA A 75 6.54 -21.83 -7.78
CA ALA A 75 7.19 -22.48 -6.66
C ALA A 75 6.77 -23.96 -6.67
N ARG A 76 7.73 -24.85 -6.95
CA ARG A 76 7.46 -26.29 -6.92
C ARG A 76 7.02 -26.59 -5.49
N PRO A 77 5.93 -27.35 -5.27
CA PRO A 77 5.61 -27.80 -3.93
C PRO A 77 6.84 -28.50 -3.38
N GLY A 78 7.37 -27.99 -2.26
CA GLY A 78 8.51 -28.62 -1.61
C GLY A 78 8.18 -30.08 -1.28
N PRO A 79 9.18 -30.97 -1.23
CA PRO A 79 8.93 -32.37 -0.86
C PRO A 79 8.15 -32.38 0.46
N ALA A 80 7.05 -33.15 0.49
CA ALA A 80 6.14 -33.16 1.62
C ALA A 80 6.90 -33.58 2.88
N GLY A 81 7.31 -32.59 3.68
CA GLY A 81 8.12 -32.81 4.86
C GLY A 81 7.38 -33.77 5.78
N ARG A 82 8.01 -34.91 6.10
CA ARG A 82 7.49 -35.83 7.12
C ARG A 82 7.10 -34.99 8.33
N ARG A 83 5.82 -35.06 8.72
CA ARG A 83 5.30 -34.36 9.90
C ARG A 83 6.06 -34.87 11.12
N SER A 84 7.16 -34.21 11.46
CA SER A 84 7.86 -34.36 12.72
C SER A 84 6.86 -34.01 13.81
N ARG A 85 6.35 -35.04 14.49
CA ARG A 85 5.47 -34.89 15.65
C ARG A 85 6.13 -33.86 16.57
N LEU A 86 5.42 -32.77 16.90
CA LEU A 86 5.85 -31.87 17.95
C LEU A 86 5.97 -32.69 19.24
N ARG A 87 7.19 -33.12 19.58
CA ARG A 87 7.52 -33.42 20.97
C ARG A 87 7.29 -32.12 21.71
N ARG A 88 6.30 -32.08 22.60
CA ARG A 88 6.14 -31.00 23.58
C ARG A 88 7.47 -30.85 24.31
N GLN A 89 8.26 -29.85 23.91
CA GLN A 89 9.41 -29.45 24.71
C GLN A 89 8.84 -28.83 25.98
N ARG A 90 9.10 -29.47 27.12
CA ARG A 90 8.87 -28.86 28.42
C ARG A 90 9.75 -27.63 28.49
N LEU A 91 9.14 -26.45 28.55
CA LEU A 91 9.85 -25.20 28.82
C LEU A 91 10.63 -25.37 30.13
N PRO A 92 11.93 -25.07 30.19
CA PRO A 92 12.66 -25.07 31.45
C PRO A 92 12.07 -23.97 32.33
N GLY A 93 11.67 -24.34 33.55
CA GLY A 93 11.08 -23.42 34.51
C GLY A 93 12.10 -22.38 34.95
N ARG A 94 12.09 -21.21 34.30
CA ARG A 94 12.89 -20.05 34.70
C ARG A 94 12.29 -19.49 35.98
N GLY A 95 12.85 -19.88 37.12
CA GLY A 95 12.37 -19.47 38.43
C GLY A 95 12.29 -17.94 38.54
N LEU A 96 11.11 -17.43 38.89
CA LEU A 96 10.94 -16.02 39.23
C LEU A 96 11.52 -15.79 40.63
N PRO A 97 12.37 -14.77 40.85
CA PRO A 97 12.93 -14.51 42.17
C PRO A 97 11.82 -14.08 43.14
N GLY A 98 11.62 -14.87 44.19
CA GLY A 98 10.60 -14.63 45.20
C GLY A 98 10.90 -13.38 46.03
N ARG A 99 10.32 -12.23 45.64
CA ARG A 99 10.30 -11.02 46.46
C ARG A 99 9.18 -11.17 47.49
N GLY A 100 9.54 -11.58 48.71
CA GLY A 100 8.58 -11.83 49.78
C GLY A 100 7.74 -10.59 50.12
N LEU A 101 6.42 -10.76 50.13
CA LEU A 101 5.48 -9.82 50.73
C LEU A 101 4.90 -10.49 51.99
N PRO A 102 4.94 -9.83 53.17
CA PRO A 102 4.52 -10.46 54.41
C PRO A 102 3.01 -10.68 54.43
N GLY A 103 2.59 -11.94 54.56
CA GLY A 103 1.19 -12.33 54.67
C GLY A 103 0.58 -11.85 55.98
N ARG A 104 -0.15 -10.74 55.95
CA ARG A 104 -0.98 -10.30 57.08
C ARG A 104 -2.25 -11.15 57.10
N GLY A 105 -2.33 -12.12 58.00
CA GLY A 105 -3.43 -13.07 58.07
C GLY A 105 -4.79 -12.39 58.28
N LEU A 106 -5.77 -12.78 57.47
CA LEU A 106 -7.17 -12.43 57.69
C LEU A 106 -7.87 -13.60 58.42
N PRO A 107 -8.42 -13.39 59.62
CA PRO A 107 -9.06 -14.46 60.39
C PRO A 107 -10.40 -14.88 59.75
N GLY A 108 -10.63 -16.19 59.67
CA GLY A 108 -11.87 -16.75 59.14
C GLY A 108 -13.07 -16.39 60.01
N ARG A 109 -14.10 -15.78 59.41
CA ARG A 109 -15.37 -15.48 60.08
C ARG A 109 -16.42 -16.49 59.60
N GLY A 110 -16.78 -17.42 60.48
CA GLY A 110 -17.85 -18.39 60.20
C GLY A 110 -19.21 -17.70 60.11
N LEU A 111 -20.11 -18.27 59.31
CA LEU A 111 -21.54 -17.94 59.28
C LEU A 111 -22.33 -19.14 59.81
N PRO A 112 -23.23 -18.96 60.79
CA PRO A 112 -24.08 -20.03 61.29
C PRO A 112 -25.22 -20.32 60.31
N GLY A 113 -25.69 -21.58 60.29
CA GLY A 113 -26.89 -21.98 59.57
C GLY A 113 -28.18 -21.61 60.29
N GLY A 114 -29.28 -21.69 59.54
CA GLY A 114 -30.67 -21.64 60.00
C GLY A 114 -31.51 -22.58 59.13
#